data_AF-A0AAE4FCB5-F1
#
_entry.id   AF-A0AAE4FCB5-F1
#
_cell.length_a   1.000
_cell.length_b   1.000
_cell.length_c   1.000
_cell.angle_alpha   90.00
_cell.angle_beta   90.00
_cell.angle_gamma   90.00
#
_symmetry.space_group_name_H-M   'P 1'
#
loop_
_entity.id
_entity.type
_entity.pdbx_description
1 polymer ?
#
loop_
_entity_poly.entity_id
_entity_poly.type
_entity_poly.pdbx_seq_one_letter_code
_entity_poly.pdbx_strand_id
1 'polypeptide(L)'
;MIEHLDRDTAIELVRYILTNMNDNARFFISTPLWFYPQDTIQEGDLEKHLIGVPVSSMMAMLPQMYSVNNPLIGGFIYGKVSLDYADMFSPVTNPAFSQEQGQAIARAINFDCTPGKVTRLQYE
;
A
#
# COMPACT_ATOMS: atom_id res chain seq x y z
N MET A 1 -7.79 3.44 8.56
CA MET A 1 -6.88 3.26 7.40
C MET A 1 -5.74 2.30 7.82
N ILE A 2 -5.07 1.59 6.91
CA ILE A 2 -4.11 0.52 7.29
C ILE A 2 -2.87 1.08 8.02
N GLU A 3 -2.54 2.33 7.74
CA GLU A 3 -1.37 3.05 8.24
C GLU A 3 -1.42 3.42 9.73
N HIS A 4 -2.58 3.25 10.37
CA HIS A 4 -2.72 3.46 11.82
C HIS A 4 -2.50 2.18 12.63
N LEU A 5 -2.40 1.04 11.96
CA LEU A 5 -2.02 -0.21 12.57
C LEU A 5 -0.49 -0.27 12.71
N ASP A 6 0.00 -0.90 13.77
CA ASP A 6 1.40 -1.26 13.81
C ASP A 6 1.73 -2.25 12.68
N ARG A 7 3.02 -2.39 12.39
CA ARG A 7 3.53 -3.20 11.28
C ARG A 7 3.00 -4.64 11.31
N ASP A 8 3.01 -5.28 12.46
CA ASP A 8 2.69 -6.70 12.56
C ASP A 8 1.18 -6.91 12.42
N THR A 9 0.39 -6.06 13.08
CA THR A 9 -1.08 -6.05 12.94
C THR A 9 -1.51 -5.78 11.49
N ALA A 10 -0.83 -4.86 10.78
CA ALA A 10 -1.13 -4.57 9.37
C ALA A 10 -0.86 -5.77 8.46
N ILE A 11 0.25 -6.48 8.68
CA ILE A 11 0.62 -7.70 7.94
C ILE A 11 -0.41 -8.80 8.20
N GLU A 12 -0.74 -9.04 9.46
CA GLU A 12 -1.74 -10.04 9.83
C GLU A 12 -3.10 -9.74 9.24
N LEU A 13 -3.54 -8.46 9.24
CA LEU A 13 -4.80 -8.06 8.63
C LEU A 13 -4.85 -8.34 7.13
N VAL A 14 -3.81 -7.97 6.37
CA VAL A 14 -3.74 -8.22 4.93
C VAL A 14 -3.82 -9.72 4.64
N ARG A 15 -3.01 -10.52 5.36
CA ARG A 15 -3.03 -11.98 5.22
C ARG A 15 -4.39 -12.56 5.60
N TYR A 16 -5.00 -12.09 6.68
CA TYR A 16 -6.32 -12.53 7.13
C TYR A 16 -7.41 -12.25 6.09
N ILE A 17 -7.44 -11.04 5.51
CA ILE A 17 -8.40 -10.66 4.47
C ILE A 17 -8.24 -11.55 3.24
N LEU A 18 -7.00 -11.69 2.73
CA LEU A 18 -6.72 -12.54 1.56
C LEU A 18 -7.03 -14.03 1.83
N THR A 19 -6.81 -14.51 3.05
CA THR A 19 -7.14 -15.88 3.45
C THR A 19 -8.64 -16.13 3.46
N ASN A 20 -9.43 -15.15 3.92
CA ASN A 20 -10.87 -15.33 4.13
C ASN A 20 -11.75 -14.79 3.00
N MET A 21 -11.20 -14.05 2.04
CA MET A 21 -11.96 -13.60 0.87
C MET A 21 -12.34 -14.78 -0.05
N ASN A 22 -13.52 -14.68 -0.66
CA ASN A 22 -13.94 -15.59 -1.73
C ASN A 22 -13.05 -15.39 -2.98
N ASP A 23 -12.89 -16.42 -3.80
CA ASP A 23 -12.07 -16.41 -5.03
C ASP A 23 -12.46 -15.30 -6.02
N ASN A 24 -13.74 -14.95 -6.07
CA ASN A 24 -14.26 -13.89 -6.94
C ASN A 24 -14.28 -12.50 -6.31
N ALA A 25 -13.97 -12.39 -5.01
CA ALA A 25 -13.91 -11.10 -4.34
C ALA A 25 -12.69 -10.30 -4.79
N ARG A 26 -12.68 -9.01 -4.46
CA ARG A 26 -11.56 -8.09 -4.69
C ARG A 26 -11.26 -7.34 -3.41
N PHE A 27 -9.98 -7.26 -3.08
CA PHE A 27 -9.51 -6.50 -1.93
C PHE A 27 -8.87 -5.20 -2.43
N PHE A 28 -9.39 -4.07 -1.99
CA PHE A 28 -8.86 -2.76 -2.34
C PHE A 28 -8.08 -2.17 -1.16
N ILE A 29 -6.83 -1.76 -1.41
CA ILE A 29 -6.01 -1.01 -0.44
C ILE A 29 -5.72 0.36 -1.04
N SER A 30 -6.08 1.42 -0.32
CA SER A 30 -5.60 2.78 -0.56
C SER A 30 -4.68 3.19 0.57
N THR A 31 -3.46 3.59 0.25
CA THR A 31 -2.46 3.96 1.26
C THR A 31 -1.41 4.92 0.69
N PRO A 32 -0.86 5.84 1.50
CA PRO A 32 0.34 6.59 1.12
C PRO A 32 1.52 5.64 0.85
N LEU A 33 2.23 5.85 -0.27
CA LEU A 33 3.38 5.01 -0.64
C LEU A 33 4.71 5.47 0.00
N TRP A 34 4.59 6.13 1.14
CA TRP A 34 5.63 6.76 1.93
C TRP A 34 5.09 6.99 3.36
N PHE A 35 5.94 7.39 4.31
CA PHE A 35 5.49 7.69 5.67
C PHE A 35 4.85 9.08 5.72
N TYR A 36 3.54 9.15 5.48
CA TYR A 36 2.82 10.41 5.39
C TYR A 36 2.78 11.13 6.76
N PRO A 37 3.30 12.35 6.89
CA PRO A 37 3.40 13.07 8.15
C PRO A 37 2.01 13.54 8.59
N GLN A 38 1.82 13.59 9.90
CA GLN A 38 0.66 14.21 10.53
C GLN A 38 1.16 15.36 11.40
N ASP A 39 1.46 16.50 10.77
CA ASP A 39 1.99 17.69 11.44
C ASP A 39 0.91 18.47 12.21
N THR A 40 -0.36 18.13 12.00
CA THR A 40 -1.52 18.69 12.72
C THR A 40 -2.37 17.56 13.28
N ILE A 41 -2.18 17.22 14.54
CA ILE A 41 -3.11 16.40 15.31
C ILE A 41 -4.26 17.31 15.72
N GLN A 42 -5.45 17.14 15.12
CA GLN A 42 -6.65 17.80 15.62
C GLN A 42 -7.11 17.08 16.88
N GLU A 43 -7.65 17.83 17.84
CA GLU A 43 -8.15 17.25 19.09
C GLU A 43 -9.36 16.35 18.78
N GLY A 44 -9.22 15.04 19.04
CA GLY A 44 -10.21 14.03 18.67
C GLY A 44 -9.95 13.30 17.33
N ASP A 45 -8.86 13.65 16.63
CA ASP A 45 -8.46 12.93 15.42
C ASP A 45 -7.85 11.57 15.76
N LEU A 46 -8.35 10.53 15.10
CA LEU A 46 -7.85 9.18 15.27
C LEU A 46 -6.57 9.03 14.44
N GLU A 47 -5.48 8.98 15.20
CA GLU A 47 -4.35 8.08 15.02
C GLU A 47 -3.20 8.58 14.13
N LYS A 48 -2.09 8.79 14.83
CA LYS A 48 -0.71 8.79 14.30
C LYS A 48 -0.54 7.69 13.25
N HIS A 49 0.00 8.01 12.08
CA HIS A 49 0.51 6.98 11.17
C HIS A 49 1.67 6.25 11.83
N LEU A 50 1.57 4.92 11.92
CA LEU A 50 2.56 4.04 12.52
C LEU A 50 3.46 3.38 11.46
N ILE A 51 3.00 3.35 10.22
CA ILE A 51 3.72 2.75 9.09
C ILE A 51 3.65 3.61 7.83
N GLY A 52 4.66 3.47 6.98
CA GLY A 52 4.62 3.84 5.57
C GLY A 52 4.74 2.58 4.71
N VAL A 53 4.13 2.58 3.52
CA VAL A 53 4.11 1.38 2.67
C VAL A 53 4.87 1.62 1.36
N PRO A 54 6.06 1.06 1.17
CA PRO A 54 6.78 1.23 -0.09
C PRO A 54 5.98 0.65 -1.27
N VAL A 55 6.04 1.31 -2.43
CA VAL A 55 5.41 0.81 -3.64
C VAL A 55 5.89 -0.59 -4.04
N SER A 56 7.15 -0.93 -3.76
CA SER A 56 7.68 -2.27 -3.99
C SER A 56 6.93 -3.35 -3.21
N SER A 57 6.54 -3.06 -1.95
CA SER A 57 5.71 -3.94 -1.12
C SER A 57 4.33 -4.16 -1.75
N MET A 58 3.69 -3.08 -2.23
CA MET A 58 2.37 -3.16 -2.85
C MET A 58 2.38 -3.94 -4.17
N MET A 59 3.43 -3.75 -4.99
CA MET A 59 3.58 -4.41 -6.28
C MET A 59 4.00 -5.87 -6.15
N ALA A 60 4.78 -6.22 -5.12
CA ALA A 60 5.23 -7.60 -4.88
C ALA A 60 4.08 -8.55 -4.48
N MET A 61 2.96 -8.02 -3.98
CA MET A 61 1.71 -8.78 -3.76
C MET A 61 0.91 -9.07 -5.04
N LEU A 62 1.42 -8.70 -6.21
CA LEU A 62 0.79 -8.89 -7.53
C LEU A 62 -0.64 -8.30 -7.63
N PRO A 63 -0.80 -6.97 -7.54
CA PRO A 63 -2.10 -6.33 -7.74
C PRO A 63 -2.62 -6.51 -9.18
N GLN A 64 -3.92 -6.72 -9.35
CA GLN A 64 -4.53 -6.81 -10.69
C GLN A 64 -4.60 -5.46 -11.42
N MET A 65 -4.72 -4.38 -10.65
CA MET A 65 -4.66 -3.02 -11.18
C MET A 65 -4.31 -2.04 -10.06
N TYR A 66 -3.81 -0.88 -10.46
CA TYR A 66 -3.56 0.21 -9.53
C TYR A 66 -3.82 1.58 -10.16
N SER A 67 -3.92 2.59 -9.30
CA SER A 67 -3.88 3.99 -9.68
C SER A 67 -3.14 4.78 -8.61
N VAL A 68 -2.49 5.87 -9.00
CA VAL A 68 -1.71 6.73 -8.10
C VAL A 68 -2.26 8.15 -8.20
N ASN A 69 -2.32 8.84 -7.07
CA ASN A 69 -2.66 10.25 -6.99
C ASN A 69 -1.56 11.04 -6.26
N ASN A 70 -1.57 12.36 -6.42
CA ASN A 70 -0.70 13.23 -5.64
C ASN A 70 -1.17 13.29 -4.17
N PRO A 71 -0.27 13.28 -3.16
CA PRO A 71 1.19 13.31 -3.27
C PRO A 71 1.84 11.91 -3.12
N LEU A 72 1.55 10.95 -4.01
CA LEU A 72 1.99 9.53 -3.96
C LEU A 72 1.11 8.66 -3.04
N ILE A 73 -0.20 8.74 -3.23
CA ILE A 73 -1.19 7.84 -2.62
C ILE A 73 -1.58 6.81 -3.68
N GLY A 74 -1.40 5.53 -3.38
CA GLY A 74 -1.70 4.44 -4.31
C GLY A 74 -2.98 3.69 -3.90
N GLY A 75 -3.85 3.44 -4.87
CA GLY A 75 -4.97 2.51 -4.77
C GLY A 75 -4.66 1.24 -5.55
N PHE A 76 -4.77 0.08 -4.90
CA PHE A 76 -4.42 -1.22 -5.46
C PHE A 76 -5.56 -2.21 -5.28
N ILE A 77 -5.82 -3.02 -6.31
CA ILE A 77 -6.82 -4.09 -6.26
C ILE A 77 -6.12 -5.45 -6.31
N TYR A 78 -6.43 -6.29 -5.34
CA TYR A 78 -5.89 -7.65 -5.20
C TYR A 78 -7.00 -8.68 -5.39
N GLY A 79 -6.62 -9.84 -5.92
CA GLY A 79 -7.47 -11.03 -5.99
C GLY A 79 -6.98 -12.11 -5.03
N LYS A 80 -7.68 -13.25 -4.99
CA LYS A 80 -7.29 -14.39 -4.14
C LYS A 80 -5.86 -14.88 -4.38
N VAL A 81 -5.40 -14.84 -5.63
CA VAL A 81 -4.04 -15.23 -6.04
C VAL A 81 -2.94 -14.42 -5.33
N SER A 82 -3.23 -13.21 -4.87
CA SER A 82 -2.28 -12.39 -4.12
C SER A 82 -1.94 -12.99 -2.74
N LEU A 83 -2.72 -13.96 -2.24
CA LEU A 83 -2.44 -14.67 -0.99
C LEU A 83 -1.06 -15.36 -0.99
N ASP A 84 -0.66 -15.93 -2.13
CA ASP A 84 0.64 -16.61 -2.29
C ASP A 84 1.83 -15.64 -2.09
N TYR A 85 1.55 -14.34 -2.15
CA TYR A 85 2.51 -13.24 -2.05
C TYR A 85 2.21 -12.32 -0.86
N ALA A 86 1.29 -12.68 0.03
CA ALA A 86 0.89 -11.84 1.16
C ALA A 86 2.08 -11.46 2.06
N ASP A 87 3.08 -12.33 2.14
CA ASP A 87 4.31 -12.15 2.92
C ASP A 87 5.22 -11.05 2.36
N MET A 88 4.96 -10.61 1.13
CA MET A 88 5.65 -9.48 0.50
C MET A 88 5.08 -8.13 0.97
N PHE A 89 3.94 -8.11 1.67
CA PHE A 89 3.48 -6.91 2.34
C PHE A 89 4.46 -6.53 3.45
N SER A 90 5.31 -5.55 3.18
CA SER A 90 6.40 -5.14 4.04
C SER A 90 6.33 -3.63 4.31
N PRO A 91 5.39 -3.19 5.16
CA PRO A 91 5.37 -1.81 5.63
C PRO A 91 6.61 -1.50 6.47
N VAL A 92 7.02 -0.22 6.46
CA VAL A 92 8.16 0.32 7.22
C VAL A 92 7.67 1.18 8.38
N THR A 93 8.36 1.12 9.50
CA THR A 93 8.05 1.92 10.71
C THR A 93 8.93 3.16 10.86
N ASN A 94 9.86 3.39 9.93
CA ASN A 94 10.77 4.53 9.97
C ASN A 94 10.03 5.81 9.52
N PRO A 95 9.77 6.78 10.42
CA PRO A 95 9.08 8.03 10.05
C PRO A 95 9.92 8.92 9.12
N ALA A 96 11.23 8.66 9.00
CA ALA A 96 12.07 9.35 8.03
C ALA A 96 11.89 8.84 6.59
N PHE A 97 11.04 7.84 6.34
CA PHE A 97 10.73 7.36 4.99
C PHE A 97 9.92 8.40 4.21
N SER A 98 10.63 9.31 3.54
CA SER A 98 10.06 10.51 2.92
C SER A 98 9.35 10.24 1.60
N GLN A 99 8.55 11.21 1.15
CA GLN A 99 7.94 11.17 -0.18
C GLN A 99 8.98 11.05 -1.30
N GLU A 100 10.13 11.73 -1.19
CA GLU A 100 11.18 11.64 -2.23
C GLU A 100 11.78 10.24 -2.29
N GLN A 101 11.94 9.58 -1.14
CA GLN A 101 12.39 8.18 -1.08
C GLN A 101 11.34 7.24 -1.69
N GLY A 102 10.05 7.44 -1.41
CA GLY A 102 8.96 6.71 -2.05
C GLY A 102 8.97 6.87 -3.58
N GLN A 103 9.16 8.10 -4.08
CA GLN A 103 9.30 8.39 -5.51
C GLN A 103 10.57 7.78 -6.13
N ALA A 104 11.68 7.73 -5.38
CA ALA A 104 12.90 7.07 -5.84
C ALA A 104 12.69 5.57 -6.04
N ILE A 105 12.00 4.90 -5.11
CA ILE A 105 11.64 3.47 -5.24
C ILE A 105 10.70 3.27 -6.43
N ALA A 106 9.67 4.11 -6.58
CA ALA A 106 8.75 4.03 -7.72
C ALA A 106 9.48 4.11 -9.06
N ARG A 107 10.41 5.07 -9.21
CA ARG A 107 11.25 5.20 -10.40
C ARG A 107 12.13 3.98 -10.62
N ALA A 108 12.74 3.44 -9.56
CA ALA A 108 13.64 2.29 -9.66
C ALA A 108 12.95 1.02 -10.20
N ILE A 109 11.63 0.87 -9.96
CA ILE A 109 10.85 -0.28 -10.45
C ILE A 109 10.01 0.04 -11.69
N ASN A 110 10.24 1.19 -12.34
CA ASN A 110 9.45 1.68 -13.47
C ASN A 110 7.93 1.76 -13.18
N PHE A 111 7.56 2.09 -11.95
CA PHE A 111 6.16 2.24 -11.55
C PHE A 111 5.55 3.52 -12.14
N ASP A 112 4.38 3.40 -12.76
CA ASP A 112 3.71 4.51 -13.42
C ASP A 112 2.95 5.37 -12.39
N CYS A 113 3.54 6.51 -12.03
CA CYS A 113 2.94 7.47 -11.11
C CYS A 113 2.02 8.51 -11.79
N THR A 114 1.58 8.30 -13.03
CA THR A 114 0.70 9.27 -13.73
C THR A 114 -0.61 9.46 -12.94
N PRO A 115 -0.91 10.68 -12.42
CA PRO A 115 -2.06 10.88 -11.55
C PRO A 115 -3.39 10.48 -12.20
N GLY A 116 -4.21 9.71 -11.48
CA GLY A 116 -5.54 9.27 -11.91
C GLY A 116 -5.57 8.26 -13.07
N LYS A 117 -4.40 7.88 -13.62
CA LYS A 117 -4.31 6.80 -14.60
C LYS A 117 -4.57 5.47 -13.90
N VAL A 118 -5.42 4.63 -14.50
CA VAL A 118 -5.62 3.25 -14.07
C VAL A 118 -4.74 2.35 -14.91
N THR A 119 -3.83 1.64 -14.26
CA THR A 119 -2.96 0.65 -14.88
C THR A 119 -3.46 -0.75 -14.53
N ARG A 120 -3.84 -1.53 -15.55
CA ARG A 120 -4.20 -2.94 -15.39
C ARG A 120 -2.97 -3.79 -15.64
N LEU A 121 -2.73 -4.77 -14.78
CA LEU A 121 -1.57 -5.65 -14.83
C LEU A 121 -1.99 -7.04 -15.30
N GLN A 122 -1.16 -7.61 -16.17
CA GLN A 122 -1.27 -8.99 -16.61
C GLN A 122 0.03 -9.68 -16.20
N TYR A 123 -0.11 -10.82 -15.55
CA TYR A 123 0.99 -11.66 -15.12
C TYR A 123 0.97 -12.91 -16.01
N GLU A 124 2.09 -13.20 -16.66
CA GLU A 124 2.28 -14.40 -17.49
C GLU A 124 2.47 -15.66 -16.64
#